data_AF-A0A9D1P8G4-F1
#
_entry.id   AF-A0A9D1P8G4-F1
#
_cell.length_a   1.000
_cell.length_b   1.000
_cell.length_c   1.000
_cell.angle_alpha   90.00
_cell.angle_beta   90.00
_cell.angle_gamma   90.00
#
_symmetry.space_group_name_H-M   'P 1'
#
loop_
_entity.id
_entity.type
_entity.pdbx_description
1 polymer ?
#
loop_
_entity_poly.entity_id
_entity_poly.type
_entity_poly.pdbx_seq_one_letter_code
_entity_poly.pdbx_strand_id
1 'polypeptide(L)'
;MKIVDFSQHFLQYAEEWMKKEAQNFATPEDMEAALPGLYLQFLNEQADWLDGQRPGAYFQSFSPEALLEYLCETEEAGIGAPDLLTDRIAELGSACEDGLLRIAADESHCVSLRATAINLLREIASERAAAICVPIVEKEEELREVAVDLLRELGRSQTDVLINRLDSVSTPIKEAFLDVLCNFSGDERIYTYTVHQFLTQPDRRAMYASFLAKLNDPRAIEPLTQALSLSDVDYLDYIEIRNAIEMLGGEVTVEREFPGDPAYEALGALETDK
;
A
#
# COMPACT_ATOMS: atom_id res chain seq x y z
N MET A 1 -25.49 10.35 15.01
CA MET A 1 -26.06 11.06 13.83
C MET A 1 -26.91 10.08 13.02
N LYS A 2 -27.64 10.47 11.95
CA LYS A 2 -28.30 9.47 11.07
C LYS A 2 -27.28 9.02 10.02
N ILE A 3 -26.81 7.79 10.13
CA ILE A 3 -25.91 7.19 9.14
C ILE A 3 -26.71 6.67 7.96
N VAL A 4 -26.21 6.98 6.77
CA VAL A 4 -26.83 6.67 5.49
C VAL A 4 -25.88 5.79 4.67
N ASP A 5 -26.42 4.69 4.17
CA ASP A 5 -25.72 3.75 3.29
C ASP A 5 -25.86 4.20 1.82
N PHE A 6 -24.92 5.04 1.38
CA PHE A 6 -24.90 5.57 0.01
C PHE A 6 -24.73 4.46 -1.04
N SER A 7 -24.01 3.40 -0.70
CA SER A 7 -23.77 2.25 -1.58
C SER A 7 -25.07 1.50 -1.84
N GLN A 8 -25.85 1.22 -0.79
CA GLN A 8 -27.16 0.59 -0.94
C GLN A 8 -28.13 1.46 -1.76
N HIS A 9 -28.12 2.77 -1.53
CA HIS A 9 -28.96 3.70 -2.31
C HIS A 9 -28.55 3.76 -3.78
N PHE A 10 -27.26 3.76 -4.09
CA PHE A 10 -26.80 3.71 -5.48
C PHE A 10 -27.15 2.37 -6.14
N LEU A 11 -27.00 1.23 -5.46
CA LEU A 11 -27.39 -0.08 -5.98
C LEU A 11 -28.87 -0.12 -6.37
N GLN A 12 -29.76 0.39 -5.50
CA GLN A 12 -31.19 0.48 -5.80
C GLN A 12 -31.47 1.40 -7.00
N TYR A 13 -30.82 2.57 -7.04
CA TYR A 13 -30.94 3.51 -8.16
C TYR A 13 -30.48 2.89 -9.48
N ALA A 14 -29.34 2.19 -9.47
CA ALA A 14 -28.81 1.50 -10.62
C ALA A 14 -29.74 0.38 -11.08
N GLU A 15 -30.25 -0.47 -10.19
CA GLU A 15 -31.20 -1.52 -10.55
C GLU A 15 -32.48 -0.99 -11.23
N GLU A 16 -33.03 0.12 -10.75
CA GLU A 16 -34.20 0.74 -11.35
C GLU A 16 -33.89 1.33 -12.73
N TRP A 17 -32.74 2.00 -12.87
CA TRP A 17 -32.26 2.50 -14.15
C TRP A 17 -32.06 1.35 -15.15
N MET A 18 -31.42 0.27 -14.72
CA MET A 18 -31.16 -0.91 -15.54
C MET A 18 -32.47 -1.53 -16.07
N LYS A 19 -33.51 -1.65 -15.24
CA LYS A 19 -34.82 -2.17 -15.66
C LYS A 19 -35.49 -1.29 -16.73
N LYS A 20 -35.26 0.02 -16.72
CA LYS A 20 -35.85 0.98 -17.67
C LYS A 20 -35.07 1.05 -18.97
N GLU A 21 -33.74 1.04 -18.89
CA GLU A 21 -32.85 1.32 -20.01
C GLU A 21 -32.28 0.06 -20.68
N ALA A 22 -32.50 -1.15 -20.14
CA ALA A 22 -31.95 -2.40 -20.68
C ALA A 22 -32.19 -2.60 -22.19
N GLN A 23 -33.33 -2.14 -22.71
CA GLN A 23 -33.68 -2.24 -24.13
C GLN A 23 -32.90 -1.27 -25.05
N ASN A 24 -32.21 -0.29 -24.46
CA ASN A 24 -31.45 0.74 -25.17
C ASN A 24 -29.97 0.36 -25.37
N PHE A 25 -29.53 -0.76 -24.79
CA PHE A 25 -28.15 -1.26 -24.90
C PHE A 25 -28.11 -2.53 -25.75
N ALA A 26 -27.10 -2.63 -26.62
CA ALA A 26 -26.93 -3.79 -27.49
C ALA A 26 -26.31 -4.97 -26.74
N THR A 27 -25.40 -4.70 -25.79
CA THR A 27 -24.75 -5.73 -24.97
C THR A 27 -24.67 -5.32 -23.49
N PRO A 28 -24.45 -6.28 -22.58
CA PRO A 28 -24.17 -5.99 -21.17
C PRO A 28 -22.94 -5.10 -20.96
N GLU A 29 -21.89 -5.24 -21.79
CA GLU A 29 -20.68 -4.42 -21.69
C GLU A 29 -20.96 -2.94 -22.00
N ASP A 30 -21.81 -2.65 -23.00
CA ASP A 30 -22.21 -1.28 -23.33
C ASP A 30 -22.95 -0.61 -22.15
N MET A 31 -23.69 -1.41 -21.40
CA MET A 31 -24.46 -0.97 -20.24
C MET A 31 -23.56 -0.75 -19.01
N GLU A 32 -22.57 -1.62 -18.80
CA GLU A 32 -21.53 -1.43 -17.78
C GLU A 32 -20.72 -0.15 -18.04
N ALA A 33 -20.38 0.12 -19.31
CA ALA A 33 -19.67 1.33 -19.71
C ALA A 33 -20.45 2.63 -19.40
N ALA A 34 -21.76 2.56 -19.18
CA ALA A 34 -22.59 3.71 -18.80
C ALA A 34 -22.64 3.95 -17.27
N LEU A 35 -22.24 2.99 -16.44
CA LEU A 35 -22.33 3.07 -14.98
C LEU A 35 -21.61 4.29 -14.38
N PRO A 36 -20.41 4.71 -14.84
CA PRO A 36 -19.77 5.91 -14.31
C PRO A 36 -20.61 7.17 -14.52
N GLY A 37 -21.25 7.29 -15.70
CA GLY A 37 -22.16 8.40 -16.00
C GLY A 37 -23.42 8.37 -15.14
N LEU A 38 -23.95 7.17 -14.90
CA LEU A 38 -25.10 6.97 -14.01
C LEU A 38 -24.79 7.35 -12.56
N TYR A 39 -23.60 7.02 -12.07
CA TYR A 39 -23.17 7.43 -10.74
C TYR A 39 -23.12 8.96 -10.62
N LEU A 40 -22.59 9.66 -11.63
CA LEU A 40 -22.61 11.13 -11.65
C LEU A 40 -24.03 11.71 -11.65
N GLN A 41 -24.98 11.07 -12.34
CA GLN A 41 -26.39 11.46 -12.29
C GLN A 41 -26.96 11.30 -10.88
N PHE A 42 -26.76 10.12 -10.27
CA PHE A 42 -27.15 9.84 -8.89
C PHE A 42 -26.63 10.90 -7.91
N LEU A 43 -25.36 11.31 -8.04
CA LEU A 43 -24.76 12.33 -7.18
C LEU A 43 -25.42 13.72 -7.31
N ASN A 44 -26.04 14.02 -8.45
CA ASN A 44 -26.57 15.35 -8.78
C ASN A 44 -28.10 15.45 -8.73
N GLU A 45 -28.81 14.33 -8.64
CA GLU A 45 -30.27 14.31 -8.48
C GLU A 45 -30.69 14.53 -7.03
N GLN A 46 -31.88 15.12 -6.83
CA GLN A 46 -32.43 15.29 -5.50
C GLN A 46 -32.90 13.94 -4.96
N ALA A 47 -32.51 13.63 -3.73
CA ALA A 47 -32.85 12.38 -3.06
C ALA A 47 -33.86 12.64 -1.94
N ASP A 48 -35.04 12.03 -2.04
CA ASP A 48 -36.07 12.09 -0.98
C ASP A 48 -35.53 11.52 0.35
N TRP A 49 -34.66 10.51 0.28
CA TRP A 49 -34.01 9.91 1.46
C TRP A 49 -32.94 10.81 2.12
N LEU A 50 -32.59 11.92 1.47
CA LEU A 50 -31.77 13.02 2.00
C LEU A 50 -32.55 14.33 2.14
N ASP A 51 -33.88 14.26 2.33
CA ASP A 51 -34.74 15.44 2.47
C ASP A 51 -34.63 16.41 1.28
N GLY A 52 -34.46 15.87 0.07
CA GLY A 52 -34.33 16.63 -1.19
C GLY A 52 -32.92 17.16 -1.47
N GLN A 53 -31.93 16.85 -0.62
CA GLN A 53 -30.53 17.15 -0.92
C GLN A 53 -29.96 16.22 -2.00
N ARG A 54 -28.87 16.66 -2.63
CA ARG A 54 -28.12 15.86 -3.61
C ARG A 54 -27.07 15.03 -2.88
N PRO A 55 -26.90 13.73 -3.17
CA PRO A 55 -25.89 12.91 -2.52
C PRO A 55 -24.48 13.51 -2.61
N GLY A 56 -24.08 14.02 -3.78
CA GLY A 56 -22.76 14.64 -3.98
C GLY A 56 -22.54 15.96 -3.24
N ALA A 57 -23.59 16.54 -2.64
CA ALA A 57 -23.48 17.75 -1.83
C ALA A 57 -23.66 17.50 -0.33
N TYR A 58 -23.98 16.27 0.08
CA TYR A 58 -24.42 15.96 1.44
C TYR A 58 -23.41 16.38 2.51
N PHE A 59 -22.13 16.02 2.32
CA PHE A 59 -21.06 16.30 3.27
C PHE A 59 -20.50 17.74 3.18
N GLN A 60 -20.92 18.56 2.21
CA GLN A 60 -20.33 19.89 1.99
C GLN A 60 -20.55 20.86 3.16
N SER A 61 -21.67 20.71 3.87
CA SER A 61 -22.05 21.58 4.99
C SER A 61 -21.49 21.15 6.35
N PHE A 62 -20.84 19.99 6.41
CA PHE A 62 -20.36 19.41 7.67
C PHE A 62 -19.04 20.07 8.08
N SER A 63 -18.83 20.22 9.38
CA SER A 63 -17.53 20.63 9.92
C SER A 63 -16.55 19.45 9.89
N PRO A 64 -15.23 19.69 9.96
CA PRO A 64 -14.23 18.63 10.09
C PRO A 64 -14.55 17.63 11.21
N GLU A 65 -14.98 18.12 12.38
CA GLU A 65 -15.33 17.29 13.52
C GLU A 65 -16.55 16.41 13.23
N ALA A 66 -17.57 16.96 12.59
CA ALA A 66 -18.78 16.23 12.22
C ALA A 66 -18.50 15.15 11.16
N LEU A 67 -17.58 15.41 10.20
CA LEU A 67 -17.16 14.42 9.21
C LEU A 67 -16.42 13.26 9.86
N LEU A 68 -15.52 13.54 10.80
CA LEU A 68 -14.76 12.51 11.50
C LEU A 68 -15.63 11.72 12.48
N GLU A 69 -16.62 12.35 13.12
CA GLU A 69 -17.65 11.65 13.89
C GLU A 69 -18.47 10.73 12.96
N TYR A 70 -18.85 11.20 11.77
CA TYR A 70 -19.56 10.38 10.78
C TYR A 70 -18.72 9.18 10.35
N LEU A 71 -17.42 9.38 10.13
CA LEU A 71 -16.48 8.32 9.76
C LEU A 71 -16.45 7.20 10.82
N CYS A 72 -16.33 7.57 12.09
CA CYS A 72 -16.38 6.60 13.19
C CYS A 72 -17.73 5.86 13.24
N GLU A 73 -18.85 6.60 13.17
CA GLU A 73 -20.19 6.01 13.24
C GLU A 73 -20.47 5.06 12.05
N THR A 74 -19.94 5.32 10.85
CA THR A 74 -20.11 4.42 9.69
C THR A 74 -19.43 3.07 9.87
N GLU A 75 -18.25 3.06 10.50
CA GLU A 75 -17.51 1.83 10.79
C GLU A 75 -18.17 1.05 11.93
N GLU A 76 -18.62 1.73 12.99
CA GLU A 76 -19.38 1.10 14.08
C GLU A 76 -20.69 0.46 13.58
N ALA A 77 -21.32 1.06 12.57
CA ALA A 77 -22.52 0.52 11.93
C ALA A 77 -22.24 -0.64 10.95
N GLY A 78 -20.97 -0.94 10.63
CA GLY A 78 -20.59 -1.98 9.67
C GLY A 78 -20.96 -1.66 8.22
N ILE A 79 -21.20 -0.38 7.91
CA ILE A 79 -21.55 0.11 6.56
C ILE A 79 -20.28 0.41 5.76
N GLY A 80 -19.22 0.87 6.46
CA GLY A 80 -18.01 1.39 5.86
C GLY A 80 -18.15 2.85 5.46
N ALA A 81 -17.02 3.54 5.38
CA ALA A 81 -16.97 4.94 4.98
C ALA A 81 -17.33 5.10 3.48
N PRO A 82 -18.35 5.88 3.10
CA PRO A 82 -18.63 6.15 1.69
C PRO A 82 -17.57 7.07 1.08
N ASP A 83 -17.23 6.88 -0.20
CA ASP A 83 -16.21 7.70 -0.91
C ASP A 83 -16.48 9.21 -0.78
N LEU A 84 -17.75 9.62 -0.87
CA LEU A 84 -18.16 11.01 -0.70
C LEU A 84 -17.73 11.64 0.63
N LEU A 85 -17.61 10.83 1.70
CA LEU A 85 -17.14 11.26 3.01
C LEU A 85 -15.62 11.38 3.02
N THR A 86 -14.91 10.36 2.54
CA THR A 86 -13.44 10.33 2.52
C THR A 86 -12.88 11.40 1.60
N ASP A 87 -13.47 11.58 0.41
CA ASP A 87 -13.14 12.65 -0.54
C ASP A 87 -13.28 14.02 0.14
N ARG A 88 -14.39 14.22 0.86
CA ARG A 88 -14.62 15.50 1.55
C ARG A 88 -13.62 15.75 2.68
N ILE A 89 -13.25 14.70 3.42
CA ILE A 89 -12.23 14.78 4.46
C ILE A 89 -10.87 15.14 3.84
N ALA A 90 -10.49 14.49 2.73
CA ALA A 90 -9.26 14.74 2.01
C ALA A 90 -9.21 16.18 1.43
N GLU A 91 -10.30 16.66 0.84
CA GLU A 91 -10.44 18.04 0.35
C GLU A 91 -10.22 19.10 1.44
N LEU A 92 -10.66 18.83 2.67
CA LEU A 92 -10.46 19.73 3.80
C LEU A 92 -9.02 19.67 4.35
N GLY A 93 -8.27 18.62 4.03
CA GLY A 93 -6.84 18.50 4.28
C GLY A 93 -6.48 18.71 5.74
N SER A 94 -5.58 19.67 5.99
CA SER A 94 -5.05 20.00 7.34
C SER A 94 -6.12 20.25 8.40
N ALA A 95 -7.34 20.66 8.03
CA ALA A 95 -8.42 20.86 9.00
C ALA A 95 -8.87 19.55 9.69
N CYS A 96 -8.65 18.40 9.04
CA CYS A 96 -8.98 17.08 9.58
C CYS A 96 -7.78 16.38 10.22
N GLU A 97 -6.56 16.88 10.04
CA GLU A 97 -5.31 16.19 10.40
C GLU A 97 -5.27 15.78 11.88
N ASP A 98 -5.52 16.71 12.81
CA ASP A 98 -5.49 16.41 14.25
C ASP A 98 -6.52 15.36 14.68
N GLY A 99 -7.66 15.30 13.99
CA GLY A 99 -8.68 14.30 14.25
C GLY A 99 -8.29 12.94 13.68
N LEU A 100 -7.78 12.90 12.45
CA LEU A 100 -7.29 11.68 11.82
C LEU A 100 -6.10 11.07 12.58
N LEU A 101 -5.15 11.89 13.06
CA LEU A 101 -4.04 11.44 13.91
C LEU A 101 -4.55 10.79 15.20
N ARG A 102 -5.59 11.35 15.82
CA ARG A 102 -6.22 10.76 17.01
C ARG A 102 -6.88 9.43 16.70
N ILE A 103 -7.65 9.34 15.61
CA ILE A 103 -8.30 8.09 15.20
C ILE A 103 -7.25 7.01 14.90
N ALA A 104 -6.21 7.33 14.13
CA ALA A 104 -5.16 6.37 13.78
C ALA A 104 -4.38 5.84 15.00
N ALA A 105 -4.15 6.68 16.01
CA ALA A 105 -3.40 6.34 17.21
C ALA A 105 -4.21 5.61 18.30
N ASP A 106 -5.54 5.64 18.24
CA ASP A 106 -6.38 5.03 19.29
C ASP A 106 -6.57 3.53 19.04
N GLU A 107 -5.81 2.71 19.77
CA GLU A 107 -5.86 1.23 19.70
C GLU A 107 -7.23 0.64 20.10
N SER A 108 -8.15 1.43 20.66
CA SER A 108 -9.52 0.95 20.93
C SER A 108 -10.41 0.94 19.69
N HIS A 109 -10.04 1.65 18.63
CA HIS A 109 -10.73 1.60 17.35
C HIS A 109 -10.40 0.31 16.58
N CYS A 110 -11.36 -0.14 15.77
CA CYS A 110 -11.14 -1.28 14.89
C CYS A 110 -10.05 -1.00 13.85
N VAL A 111 -9.44 -2.08 13.35
CA VAL A 111 -8.37 -2.03 12.34
C VAL A 111 -8.83 -1.31 11.07
N SER A 112 -10.07 -1.52 10.60
CA SER A 112 -10.61 -0.87 9.40
C SER A 112 -10.62 0.65 9.53
N LEU A 113 -11.18 1.17 10.62
CA LEU A 113 -11.25 2.61 10.88
C LEU A 113 -9.86 3.25 10.98
N ARG A 114 -8.93 2.59 11.68
CA ARG A 114 -7.55 3.07 11.81
C ARG A 114 -6.81 3.05 10.47
N ALA A 115 -7.00 2.00 9.66
CA ALA A 115 -6.45 1.93 8.31
C ALA A 115 -6.99 3.05 7.41
N THR A 116 -8.30 3.31 7.45
CA THR A 116 -8.93 4.43 6.72
C THR A 116 -8.35 5.78 7.16
N ALA A 117 -8.14 6.00 8.46
CA ALA A 117 -7.52 7.22 8.96
C ALA A 117 -6.06 7.38 8.48
N ILE A 118 -5.26 6.30 8.45
CA ILE A 118 -3.89 6.33 7.94
C ILE A 118 -3.88 6.63 6.42
N ASN A 119 -4.79 6.03 5.65
CA ASN A 119 -4.91 6.32 4.22
C ASN A 119 -5.29 7.79 3.95
N LEU A 120 -6.22 8.35 4.72
CA LEU A 120 -6.57 9.77 4.63
C LEU A 120 -5.40 10.67 5.03
N LEU A 121 -4.63 10.32 6.08
CA LEU A 121 -3.41 11.05 6.45
C LEU A 121 -2.37 11.04 5.33
N ARG A 122 -2.26 9.91 4.61
CA ARG A 122 -1.39 9.79 3.44
C ARG A 122 -1.87 10.67 2.30
N GLU A 123 -3.16 10.65 1.98
CA GLU A 123 -3.77 11.45 0.92
C GLU A 123 -3.61 12.97 1.15
N ILE A 124 -3.74 13.42 2.40
CA ILE A 124 -3.50 14.83 2.75
C ILE A 124 -2.01 15.17 2.95
N ALA A 125 -1.10 14.23 2.68
CA ALA A 125 0.34 14.35 2.83
C ALA A 125 0.79 14.79 4.24
N SER A 126 0.18 14.23 5.29
CA SER A 126 0.52 14.54 6.69
C SER A 126 1.91 14.03 7.08
N GLU A 127 2.90 14.92 7.14
CA GLU A 127 4.24 14.59 7.66
C GLU A 127 4.21 14.15 9.13
N ARG A 128 3.21 14.61 9.89
CA ARG A 128 3.05 14.30 11.32
C ARG A 128 2.66 12.83 11.56
N ALA A 129 2.01 12.20 10.59
CA ALA A 129 1.56 10.82 10.69
C ALA A 129 2.70 9.81 10.86
N ALA A 130 3.93 10.15 10.42
CA ALA A 130 5.09 9.30 10.61
C ALA A 130 5.33 8.87 12.06
N ALA A 131 5.09 9.78 13.01
CA ALA A 131 5.31 9.51 14.43
C ALA A 131 4.41 8.38 14.97
N ILE A 132 3.25 8.19 14.34
CA ILE A 132 2.29 7.13 14.68
C ILE A 132 2.56 5.88 13.84
N CYS A 133 2.96 6.02 12.58
CA CYS A 133 3.21 4.87 11.70
C CYS A 133 4.42 4.03 12.13
N VAL A 134 5.49 4.62 12.65
CA VAL A 134 6.66 3.84 13.14
C VAL A 134 6.27 2.80 14.21
N PRO A 135 5.60 3.15 15.32
CA PRO A 135 5.18 2.16 16.31
C PRO A 135 4.12 1.17 15.77
N ILE A 136 3.25 1.60 14.85
CA ILE A 136 2.30 0.69 14.18
C ILE A 136 3.06 -0.40 13.42
N VAL A 137 4.06 -0.04 12.61
CA VAL A 137 4.87 -1.01 11.86
C VAL A 137 5.50 -2.04 12.79
N GLU A 138 6.03 -1.60 13.93
CA GLU A 138 6.71 -2.46 14.91
C GLU A 138 5.79 -3.45 15.64
N LYS A 139 4.54 -3.08 15.90
CA LYS A 139 3.68 -3.79 16.86
C LYS A 139 2.43 -4.41 16.24
N GLU A 140 1.96 -3.88 15.12
CA GLU A 140 0.61 -4.13 14.62
C GLU A 140 0.67 -4.70 13.21
N GLU A 141 0.63 -6.03 13.11
CA GLU A 141 0.75 -6.73 11.83
C GLU A 141 -0.34 -6.35 10.82
N GLU A 142 -1.59 -6.22 11.28
CA GLU A 142 -2.73 -5.92 10.42
C GLU A 142 -2.69 -4.50 9.83
N LEU A 143 -2.00 -3.56 10.49
CA LEU A 143 -1.85 -2.17 10.04
C LEU A 143 -0.46 -1.88 9.44
N ARG A 144 0.42 -2.88 9.39
CA ARG A 144 1.82 -2.69 9.01
C ARG A 144 1.95 -2.17 7.59
N GLU A 145 1.23 -2.78 6.65
CA GLU A 145 1.33 -2.45 5.21
C GLU A 145 0.91 -0.99 4.95
N VAL A 146 -0.25 -0.58 5.47
CA VAL A 146 -0.74 0.79 5.30
C VAL A 146 0.19 1.82 5.96
N ALA A 147 0.80 1.49 7.09
CA ALA A 147 1.77 2.36 7.75
C ALA A 147 3.10 2.43 6.98
N VAL A 148 3.58 1.32 6.41
CA VAL A 148 4.77 1.29 5.54
C VAL A 148 4.55 2.14 4.29
N ASP A 149 3.38 2.04 3.65
CA ASP A 149 3.05 2.84 2.46
C ASP A 149 3.09 4.34 2.76
N LEU A 150 2.49 4.77 3.87
CA LEU A 150 2.55 6.16 4.30
C LEU A 150 4.00 6.61 4.51
N LEU A 151 4.80 5.83 5.24
CA LEU A 151 6.21 6.16 5.48
C LEU A 151 7.03 6.25 4.18
N ARG A 152 6.70 5.44 3.18
CA ARG A 152 7.32 5.47 1.85
C ARG A 152 7.03 6.78 1.13
N GLU A 153 5.79 7.26 1.19
CA GLU A 153 5.37 8.52 0.54
C GLU A 153 5.93 9.77 1.23
N LEU A 154 6.14 9.74 2.55
CA LEU A 154 6.75 10.85 3.31
C LEU A 154 8.24 11.08 3.02
N GLY A 155 8.86 10.22 2.21
CA GLY A 155 10.21 10.44 1.72
C GLY A 155 11.30 10.27 2.79
N ARG A 156 12.39 11.02 2.62
CA ARG A 156 13.61 10.93 3.46
C ARG A 156 13.46 11.45 4.88
N SER A 157 12.33 12.08 5.23
CA SER A 157 12.12 12.71 6.54
C SER A 157 12.25 11.71 7.70
N GLN A 158 11.99 10.43 7.44
CA GLN A 158 12.01 9.36 8.45
C GLN A 158 13.29 8.51 8.44
N THR A 159 14.24 8.78 7.53
CA THR A 159 15.44 7.95 7.36
C THR A 159 16.21 7.76 8.67
N ASP A 160 16.46 8.86 9.42
CA ASP A 160 17.18 8.79 10.69
C ASP A 160 16.42 8.01 11.76
N VAL A 161 15.08 8.10 11.80
CA VAL A 161 14.27 7.39 12.79
C VAL A 161 14.32 5.89 12.53
N LEU A 162 14.09 5.49 11.28
CA LEU A 162 14.01 4.07 10.90
C LEU A 162 15.37 3.38 11.02
N ILE A 163 16.44 4.02 10.55
CA ILE A 163 17.76 3.39 10.54
C ILE A 163 18.30 3.12 11.94
N ASN A 164 18.04 4.04 12.88
CA ASN A 164 18.44 3.89 14.28
C ASN A 164 17.64 2.80 15.01
N ARG A 165 16.53 2.32 14.43
CA ARG A 165 15.68 1.26 15.01
C ARG A 165 16.00 -0.13 14.48
N LEU A 166 16.67 -0.27 13.33
CA LEU A 166 16.89 -1.55 12.63
C LEU A 166 17.47 -2.66 13.52
N ASP A 167 18.40 -2.33 14.42
CA ASP A 167 19.04 -3.31 15.32
C ASP A 167 18.22 -3.63 16.57
N SER A 168 17.16 -2.87 16.84
CA SER A 168 16.30 -3.05 18.01
C SER A 168 15.00 -3.82 17.72
N VAL A 169 14.72 -4.09 16.44
CA VAL A 169 13.47 -4.71 15.99
C VAL A 169 13.68 -6.13 15.47
N SER A 170 12.60 -6.91 15.41
CA SER A 170 12.63 -8.27 14.85
C SER A 170 12.86 -8.26 13.34
N THR A 171 13.25 -9.40 12.77
CA THR A 171 13.56 -9.54 11.34
C THR A 171 12.43 -9.06 10.41
N PRO A 172 11.14 -9.42 10.61
CA PRO A 172 10.06 -8.94 9.74
C PRO A 172 9.91 -7.41 9.77
N ILE A 173 10.12 -6.79 10.93
CA ILE A 173 10.02 -5.33 11.08
C ILE A 173 11.23 -4.64 10.45
N LYS A 174 12.41 -5.24 10.58
CA LYS A 174 13.64 -4.79 9.91
C LYS A 174 13.46 -4.81 8.38
N GLU A 175 12.90 -5.89 7.85
CA GLU A 175 12.58 -6.02 6.42
C GLU A 175 11.58 -4.94 5.97
N ALA A 176 10.53 -4.68 6.77
CA ALA A 176 9.59 -3.59 6.49
C ALA A 176 10.24 -2.20 6.50
N PHE A 177 11.14 -1.92 7.44
CA PHE A 177 11.89 -0.66 7.46
C PHE A 177 12.88 -0.54 6.31
N LEU A 178 13.54 -1.63 5.91
CA LEU A 178 14.40 -1.64 4.73
C LEU A 178 13.62 -1.47 3.43
N ASP A 179 12.40 -1.99 3.35
CA ASP A 179 11.51 -1.75 2.22
C ASP A 179 11.20 -0.27 2.04
N VAL A 180 11.08 0.51 3.13
CA VAL A 180 10.97 1.98 3.09
C VAL A 180 12.32 2.62 2.74
N LEU A 181 13.38 2.30 3.50
CA LEU A 181 14.68 2.95 3.40
C LEU A 181 15.33 2.80 2.03
N CYS A 182 15.20 1.63 1.39
CA CYS A 182 15.79 1.36 0.09
C CYS A 182 15.10 2.09 -1.07
N ASN A 183 14.05 2.88 -0.85
CA ASN A 183 13.57 3.84 -1.87
C ASN A 183 14.45 5.09 -1.96
N PHE A 184 15.38 5.29 -1.02
CA PHE A 184 16.14 6.53 -0.88
C PHE A 184 17.65 6.28 -0.99
N SER A 185 18.17 6.34 -2.22
CA SER A 185 19.60 6.17 -2.49
C SER A 185 20.48 7.27 -1.89
N GLY A 186 21.78 6.99 -1.71
CA GLY A 186 22.78 7.98 -1.32
C GLY A 186 22.99 8.18 0.19
N ASP A 187 22.28 7.45 1.05
CA ASP A 187 22.66 7.34 2.47
C ASP A 187 23.59 6.14 2.68
N GLU A 188 24.84 6.41 3.02
CA GLU A 188 25.88 5.40 3.21
C GLU A 188 25.52 4.37 4.29
N ARG A 189 24.74 4.77 5.29
CA ARG A 189 24.34 3.89 6.39
C ARG A 189 23.34 2.84 5.90
N ILE A 190 22.39 3.22 5.04
CA ILE A 190 21.43 2.28 4.44
C ILE A 190 22.18 1.27 3.57
N TYR A 191 23.06 1.76 2.69
CA TYR A 191 23.89 0.91 1.84
C TYR A 191 24.71 -0.10 2.66
N THR A 192 25.46 0.39 3.64
CA THR A 192 26.31 -0.46 4.50
C THR A 192 25.49 -1.51 5.24
N TYR A 193 24.33 -1.11 5.77
CA TYR A 193 23.45 -2.03 6.49
C TYR A 193 22.90 -3.13 5.57
N THR A 194 22.36 -2.76 4.41
CA THR A 194 21.75 -3.71 3.48
C THR A 194 22.79 -4.68 2.93
N VAL A 195 24.00 -4.20 2.57
CA VAL A 195 25.11 -5.08 2.15
C VAL A 195 25.52 -6.03 3.27
N HIS A 196 25.63 -5.56 4.51
CA HIS A 196 25.93 -6.42 5.64
C HIS A 196 24.87 -7.52 5.83
N GLN A 197 23.58 -7.17 5.78
CA GLN A 197 22.51 -8.17 5.90
C GLN A 197 22.56 -9.18 4.75
N PHE A 198 22.73 -8.72 3.51
CA PHE A 198 22.90 -9.58 2.33
C PHE A 198 24.02 -10.63 2.51
N LEU A 199 25.18 -10.21 3.01
CA LEU A 199 26.34 -11.09 3.18
C LEU A 199 26.23 -12.03 4.38
N THR A 200 25.48 -11.66 5.42
CA THR A 200 25.42 -12.39 6.69
C THR A 200 24.18 -13.24 6.89
N GLN A 201 23.16 -13.09 6.02
CA GLN A 201 21.87 -13.78 6.14
C GLN A 201 21.60 -14.67 4.90
N PRO A 202 22.22 -15.87 4.80
CA PRO A 202 22.04 -16.76 3.65
C PRO A 202 20.58 -17.13 3.40
N ASP A 203 19.80 -17.40 4.45
CA ASP A 203 18.37 -17.77 4.34
C ASP A 203 17.43 -16.66 3.83
N ARG A 204 17.98 -15.45 3.64
CA ARG A 204 17.25 -14.23 3.23
C ARG A 204 17.94 -13.53 2.06
N ARG A 205 18.87 -14.21 1.37
CA ARG A 205 19.76 -13.60 0.39
C ARG A 205 19.00 -12.99 -0.79
N ALA A 206 18.01 -13.69 -1.35
CA ALA A 206 17.09 -13.14 -2.36
C ALA A 206 16.42 -11.82 -1.92
N MET A 207 15.89 -11.76 -0.70
CA MET A 207 15.22 -10.56 -0.17
C MET A 207 16.19 -9.38 -0.07
N TYR A 208 17.39 -9.59 0.48
CA TYR A 208 18.36 -8.51 0.58
C TYR A 208 18.96 -8.11 -0.78
N ALA A 209 19.04 -9.04 -1.74
CA ALA A 209 19.40 -8.71 -3.12
C ALA A 209 18.36 -7.77 -3.76
N SER A 210 17.06 -8.02 -3.55
CA SER A 210 16.00 -7.15 -4.07
C SER A 210 16.05 -5.76 -3.42
N PHE A 211 16.37 -5.66 -2.12
CA PHE A 211 16.60 -4.37 -1.46
C PHE A 211 17.82 -3.62 -2.02
N LEU A 212 18.92 -4.31 -2.33
CA LEU A 212 20.08 -3.70 -2.98
C LEU A 212 19.75 -3.18 -4.39
N ALA A 213 18.97 -3.94 -5.16
CA ALA A 213 18.47 -3.51 -6.47
C ALA A 213 17.58 -2.26 -6.33
N LYS A 214 16.65 -2.28 -5.37
CA LYS A 214 15.73 -1.17 -5.07
C LYS A 214 16.48 0.10 -4.64
N LEU A 215 17.53 -0.05 -3.83
CA LEU A 215 18.41 1.04 -3.40
C LEU A 215 19.10 1.74 -4.58
N ASN A 216 19.26 1.03 -5.71
CA ASN A 216 19.80 1.55 -6.96
C ASN A 216 21.19 2.21 -6.79
N ASP A 217 22.05 1.56 -5.99
CA ASP A 217 23.45 1.96 -5.81
C ASP A 217 24.37 0.95 -6.54
N PRO A 218 25.01 1.34 -7.66
CA PRO A 218 25.84 0.43 -8.47
C PRO A 218 27.01 -0.21 -7.71
N ARG A 219 27.41 0.32 -6.55
CA ARG A 219 28.42 -0.31 -5.69
C ARG A 219 27.99 -1.69 -5.20
N ALA A 220 26.68 -1.96 -5.16
CA ALA A 220 26.15 -3.27 -4.79
C ALA A 220 26.43 -4.36 -5.84
N ILE A 221 26.80 -4.01 -7.07
CA ILE A 221 27.14 -5.00 -8.11
C ILE A 221 28.28 -5.91 -7.65
N GLU A 222 29.35 -5.35 -7.08
CA GLU A 222 30.50 -6.15 -6.64
C GLU A 222 30.14 -7.21 -5.59
N PRO A 223 29.50 -6.89 -4.45
CA PRO A 223 29.10 -7.91 -3.47
C PRO A 223 28.08 -8.90 -4.04
N LEU A 224 27.14 -8.47 -4.88
CA LEU A 224 26.19 -9.37 -5.55
C LEU A 224 26.92 -10.37 -6.47
N THR A 225 27.85 -9.89 -7.30
CA THR A 225 28.64 -10.75 -8.20
C THR A 225 29.51 -11.74 -7.41
N GLN A 226 30.12 -11.31 -6.31
CA GLN A 226 30.89 -12.21 -5.44
C GLN A 226 30.00 -13.30 -4.83
N ALA A 227 28.76 -12.97 -4.45
CA ALA A 227 27.82 -13.92 -3.87
C ALA A 227 27.42 -15.04 -4.85
N LEU A 228 27.32 -14.77 -6.16
CA LEU A 228 27.01 -15.80 -7.16
C LEU A 228 28.01 -16.98 -7.16
N SER A 229 29.24 -16.74 -6.69
CA SER A 229 30.29 -17.76 -6.60
C SER A 229 30.22 -18.62 -5.32
N LEU A 230 29.32 -18.29 -4.38
CA LEU A 230 29.18 -19.04 -3.14
C LEU A 230 28.49 -20.38 -3.40
N SER A 231 29.01 -21.44 -2.79
CA SER A 231 28.49 -22.80 -2.98
C SER A 231 27.12 -23.02 -2.36
N ASP A 232 26.74 -22.19 -1.39
CA ASP A 232 25.47 -22.25 -0.64
C ASP A 232 24.32 -21.47 -1.29
N VAL A 233 24.56 -20.82 -2.44
CA VAL A 233 23.50 -20.17 -3.23
C VAL A 233 22.70 -21.24 -3.98
N ASP A 234 21.40 -21.27 -3.71
CA ASP A 234 20.43 -22.09 -4.45
C ASP A 234 19.97 -21.40 -5.75
N TYR A 235 19.16 -22.09 -6.54
CA TYR A 235 18.74 -21.56 -7.84
C TYR A 235 17.88 -20.30 -7.73
N LEU A 236 16.99 -20.20 -6.74
CA LEU A 236 16.11 -19.03 -6.59
C LEU A 236 16.90 -17.80 -6.15
N ASP A 237 17.78 -17.96 -5.16
CA ASP A 237 18.72 -16.90 -4.75
C ASP A 237 19.60 -16.46 -5.92
N TYR A 238 20.11 -17.40 -6.73
CA TYR A 238 20.92 -17.08 -7.91
C TYR A 238 20.18 -16.18 -8.90
N ILE A 239 18.91 -16.51 -9.20
CA ILE A 239 18.08 -15.72 -10.12
C ILE A 239 17.84 -14.31 -9.57
N GLU A 240 17.50 -14.18 -8.29
CA GLU A 240 17.25 -12.87 -7.67
C GLU A 240 18.52 -12.01 -7.60
N ILE A 241 19.68 -12.60 -7.27
CA ILE A 241 20.97 -11.90 -7.30
C ILE A 241 21.30 -11.45 -8.73
N ARG A 242 21.08 -12.30 -9.75
CA ARG A 242 21.27 -11.93 -11.15
C ARG A 242 20.36 -10.77 -11.55
N ASN A 243 19.06 -10.86 -11.25
CA ASN A 243 18.09 -9.80 -11.53
C ASN A 243 18.53 -8.48 -10.89
N ALA A 244 19.01 -8.53 -9.64
CA ALA A 244 19.52 -7.35 -8.94
C ALA A 244 20.74 -6.75 -9.64
N ILE A 245 21.71 -7.56 -10.08
CA ILE A 245 22.87 -7.10 -10.84
C ILE A 245 22.44 -6.42 -12.14
N GLU A 246 21.53 -7.03 -12.90
CA GLU A 246 21.04 -6.52 -14.17
C GLU A 246 20.27 -5.20 -14.00
N MET A 247 19.43 -5.10 -12.97
CA MET A 247 18.72 -3.86 -12.62
C MET A 247 19.67 -2.70 -12.29
N LEU A 248 20.83 -3.01 -11.70
CA LEU A 248 21.88 -2.04 -11.39
C LEU A 248 22.77 -1.72 -12.61
N GLY A 249 22.53 -2.34 -13.77
CA GLY A 249 23.30 -2.17 -15.00
C GLY A 249 24.60 -2.99 -15.05
N GLY A 250 24.74 -3.99 -14.19
CA GLY A 250 25.81 -4.98 -14.28
C GLY A 250 25.46 -6.12 -15.24
N GLU A 251 26.47 -6.90 -15.61
CA GLU A 251 26.31 -8.08 -16.45
C GLU A 251 26.78 -9.32 -15.70
N VAL A 252 25.99 -10.39 -15.74
CA VAL A 252 26.38 -11.70 -15.22
C VAL A 252 26.86 -12.55 -16.38
N THR A 253 28.17 -12.73 -16.49
CA THR A 253 28.80 -13.45 -17.62
C THR A 253 29.01 -14.94 -17.36
N VAL A 254 28.76 -15.41 -16.13
CA VAL A 254 28.99 -16.80 -15.74
C VAL A 254 27.64 -17.47 -15.58
N GLU A 255 27.36 -18.46 -16.42
CA GLU A 255 26.22 -19.35 -16.25
C GLU A 255 26.59 -20.50 -15.31
N ARG A 256 25.74 -20.74 -14.30
CA ARG A 256 25.86 -21.84 -13.35
C ARG A 256 24.63 -22.75 -13.50
N GLU A 257 24.88 -24.05 -13.60
CA GLU A 257 23.83 -25.06 -13.53
C GLU A 257 23.56 -25.46 -12.08
N PHE A 258 22.31 -25.82 -11.79
CA PHE A 258 21.83 -26.21 -10.45
C PHE A 258 21.22 -27.61 -10.47
N PRO A 259 21.97 -28.65 -10.88
CA PRO A 259 21.44 -30.00 -11.00
C PRO A 259 20.94 -30.51 -9.64
N GLY A 260 19.71 -31.01 -9.62
CA GLY A 260 19.06 -31.49 -8.39
C GLY A 260 18.44 -30.42 -7.50
N ASP A 261 18.50 -29.14 -7.89
CA ASP A 261 17.72 -28.08 -7.25
C ASP A 261 16.24 -28.20 -7.69
N PRO A 262 15.28 -28.29 -6.75
CA PRO A 262 13.87 -28.49 -7.10
C PRO A 262 13.28 -27.42 -8.03
N ALA A 263 13.66 -26.16 -7.84
CA ALA A 263 13.14 -25.05 -8.64
C ALA A 263 13.76 -25.03 -10.04
N TYR A 264 15.03 -25.41 -10.15
CA TYR A 264 15.71 -25.54 -11.45
C TYR A 264 15.13 -26.68 -12.30
N GLU A 265 14.93 -27.87 -11.69
CA GLU A 265 14.39 -29.04 -12.39
C GLU A 265 12.93 -28.83 -12.84
N ALA A 266 12.13 -28.10 -12.04
CA ALA A 266 10.73 -27.80 -12.39
C ALA A 266 10.63 -26.96 -13.69
N LEU A 267 11.58 -26.06 -13.95
CA LEU A 267 11.61 -25.28 -15.18
C LEU A 267 11.98 -26.13 -16.40
N GLY A 268 12.98 -27.00 -16.27
CA GLY A 268 13.38 -27.92 -17.33
C GLY A 268 12.24 -28.85 -17.77
N ALA A 269 11.43 -29.32 -16.81
CA ALA A 269 10.25 -30.14 -17.09
C ALA A 269 9.17 -29.40 -17.91
N LEU A 270 8.93 -28.11 -17.61
CA LEU A 270 7.95 -27.29 -18.33
C LEU A 270 8.37 -26.95 -19.77
N GLU A 271 9.67 -26.90 -20.04
CA GLU A 271 10.20 -26.66 -21.38
C GLU A 271 10.16 -27.91 -22.26
N THR A 272 10.27 -29.10 -21.67
CA THR A 272 10.15 -30.38 -22.40
C THR A 272 8.72 -30.77 -22.76
N ASP A 273 7.71 -30.15 -22.14
CA ASP A 273 6.27 -30.39 -22.39
C ASP A 273 5.64 -29.43 -23.44
N LYS A 274 6.43 -28.58 -24.10
CA LYS A 274 6.00 -27.69 -25.20
C LYS A 274 6.43 -28.21 -26.57
#